data_AF-A0A1G2MFA6-F1
#
_entry.id   AF-A0A1G2MFA6-F1
#
_cell.length_a   1.000
_cell.length_b   1.000
_cell.length_c   1.000
_cell.angle_alpha   90.00
_cell.angle_beta   90.00
_cell.angle_gamma   90.00
#
_symmetry.space_group_name_H-M   'P 1'
#
loop_
_entity.id
_entity.type
_entity.pdbx_description
1 polymer ?
#
loop_
_entity_poly.entity_id
_entity_poly.type
_entity_poly.pdbx_seq_one_letter_code
_entity_poly.pdbx_strand_id
1 'polypeptide(L)'
;MEGIKLNEEVPKNRDLETPEQVYQALNPNREKQILAQFTPEQQEEIRQKQQTLSSLAYFIGKDFRIPVELNEPGGGWYWNFKDNEIRIDPKDLLEKPMDYLRFVISHEGGHRRISRTDFIPLEEWQQPGFSFMMNAIEDPRDNNFVAESYPKFREQMSLAYEQDLDFEAKAKEKADQKLGYKPRFMQAGFEYIKQWFRETKGQDFEISPDLPEEVKVVVEATLQSAQDSWLRYPSRQEADKSEELIIKYAELSYQINRDQVWPEFKKLIDDRYPISWTHFLFLTE
;
A
#
# COMPACT_ATOMS: atom_id res chain seq x y z
N MET A 1 1.62 41.22 -32.45
CA MET A 1 1.60 40.04 -31.56
C MET A 1 2.76 39.16 -31.98
N GLU A 2 3.88 39.32 -31.29
CA GLU A 2 5.11 38.58 -31.52
C GLU A 2 4.95 37.15 -31.01
N GLY A 3 5.39 36.19 -31.83
CA GLY A 3 5.36 34.78 -31.50
C GLY A 3 6.37 34.44 -30.40
N ILE A 4 5.88 33.84 -29.33
CA ILE A 4 6.70 33.32 -28.24
C ILE A 4 7.46 32.10 -28.78
N LYS A 5 8.79 32.23 -28.86
CA LYS A 5 9.71 31.10 -29.07
C LYS A 5 9.89 30.37 -27.75
N LEU A 6 9.38 29.15 -27.66
CA LEU A 6 9.73 28.22 -26.58
C LEU A 6 11.05 27.53 -26.96
N ASN A 7 12.15 28.08 -26.47
CA ASN A 7 13.39 27.34 -26.27
C ASN A 7 13.49 27.06 -24.78
N GLU A 8 13.27 25.81 -24.38
CA GLU A 8 13.95 25.24 -23.22
C GLU A 8 13.98 23.72 -23.40
N GLU A 9 15.18 23.19 -23.22
CA GLU A 9 15.62 21.88 -23.65
C GLU A 9 14.92 20.79 -22.84
N VAL A 10 14.28 19.85 -23.55
CA VAL A 10 13.92 18.55 -22.98
C VAL A 10 15.21 17.90 -22.46
N PRO A 11 15.31 17.49 -21.19
CA PRO A 11 16.49 16.82 -20.69
C PRO A 11 16.75 15.58 -21.55
N LYS A 12 17.88 15.61 -22.27
CA LYS A 12 18.38 14.49 -23.06
C LYS A 12 18.51 13.26 -22.18
N ASN A 13 18.01 12.13 -22.68
CA ASN A 13 18.33 10.75 -22.32
C ASN A 13 19.38 10.64 -21.21
N ARG A 14 18.96 10.27 -20.01
CA ARG A 14 19.84 9.52 -19.10
C ARG A 14 20.12 8.19 -19.80
N ASP A 15 21.40 7.90 -19.97
CA ASP A 15 21.92 6.73 -20.68
C ASP A 15 21.18 5.44 -20.29
N LEU A 16 20.90 4.60 -21.29
CA LEU A 16 20.21 3.33 -21.13
C LEU A 16 21.11 2.36 -20.36
N GLU A 17 20.98 2.35 -19.04
CA GLU A 17 21.56 1.33 -18.18
C GLU A 17 20.92 -0.04 -18.51
N THR A 18 21.73 -1.09 -18.59
CA THR A 18 21.27 -2.46 -18.89
C THR A 18 20.39 -2.99 -17.75
N PRO A 19 19.52 -4.00 -17.99
CA PRO A 19 18.79 -4.66 -16.92
C PRO A 19 19.69 -5.17 -15.78
N GLU A 20 20.93 -5.58 -16.06
CA GLU A 20 21.91 -5.93 -15.02
C GLU A 20 22.33 -4.74 -14.14
N GLN A 21 22.37 -3.52 -14.68
CA GLN A 21 22.71 -2.31 -13.92
C GLN A 21 21.55 -1.86 -13.01
N VAL A 22 20.29 -2.12 -13.40
CA VAL A 22 19.13 -1.93 -12.53
C VAL A 22 19.16 -2.88 -11.33
N TYR A 23 19.59 -4.14 -11.53
CA TYR A 23 19.83 -5.08 -10.43
C TYR A 23 20.96 -4.64 -9.49
N GLN A 24 21.87 -3.76 -9.93
CA GLN A 24 22.93 -3.19 -9.09
C GLN A 24 22.49 -1.98 -8.25
N ALA A 25 21.25 -1.51 -8.39
CA ALA A 25 20.68 -0.46 -7.53
C ALA A 25 20.37 -0.95 -6.11
N LEU A 26 20.41 -2.28 -5.87
CA LEU A 26 20.23 -2.88 -4.55
C LEU A 26 21.34 -2.44 -3.61
N ASN A 27 21.03 -2.01 -2.39
CA ASN A 27 22.05 -1.75 -1.36
C ASN A 27 22.72 -3.08 -0.93
N PRO A 28 23.89 -3.44 -1.51
CA PRO A 28 24.39 -4.80 -1.43
C PRO A 28 24.97 -5.10 -0.05
N ASN A 29 25.25 -4.07 0.75
CA ASN A 29 25.70 -4.22 2.13
C ASN A 29 24.53 -4.55 3.05
N ARG A 30 23.38 -3.88 2.88
CA ARG A 30 22.18 -4.16 3.66
C ARG A 30 21.65 -5.56 3.38
N GLU A 31 21.54 -5.92 2.10
CA GLU A 31 21.03 -7.24 1.72
C GLU A 31 21.91 -8.37 2.25
N LYS A 32 23.25 -8.22 2.22
CA LYS A 32 24.18 -9.17 2.84
C LYS A 32 23.97 -9.29 4.35
N GLN A 33 23.70 -8.18 5.04
CA GLN A 33 23.44 -8.19 6.48
C GLN A 33 22.13 -8.90 6.83
N ILE A 34 21.07 -8.67 6.05
CA ILE A 34 19.78 -9.35 6.22
C ILE A 34 19.94 -10.85 5.97
N LEU A 35 20.56 -11.22 4.84
CA LEU A 35 20.73 -12.62 4.45
C LEU A 35 21.63 -13.43 5.38
N ALA A 36 22.56 -12.77 6.07
CA ALA A 36 23.43 -13.42 7.06
C ALA A 36 22.66 -14.05 8.24
N GLN A 37 21.38 -13.71 8.42
CA GLN A 37 20.50 -14.30 9.44
C GLN A 37 19.92 -15.67 9.02
N PHE A 38 20.10 -16.08 7.77
CA PHE A 38 19.50 -17.29 7.18
C PHE A 38 20.56 -18.30 6.76
N THR A 39 20.19 -19.60 6.67
CA THR A 39 21.09 -20.64 6.18
C THR A 39 21.41 -20.45 4.69
N PRO A 40 22.53 -20.99 4.17
CA PRO A 40 22.87 -20.87 2.75
C PRO A 40 21.76 -21.33 1.79
N GLU A 41 21.03 -22.40 2.15
CA GLU A 41 19.90 -22.92 1.37
C GLU A 41 18.73 -21.93 1.35
N GLN A 42 18.42 -21.34 2.51
CA GLN A 42 17.39 -20.31 2.63
C GLN A 42 17.76 -19.03 1.87
N GLN A 43 19.04 -18.63 1.90
CA GLN A 43 19.51 -17.47 1.14
C GLN A 43 19.30 -17.65 -0.37
N GLU A 44 19.58 -18.85 -0.89
CA GLU A 44 19.35 -19.16 -2.30
C GLU A 44 17.85 -19.11 -2.64
N GLU A 45 17.00 -19.70 -1.80
CA GLU A 45 15.55 -19.66 -2.00
C GLU A 45 14.99 -18.23 -1.96
N ILE A 46 15.42 -17.41 -0.99
CA ILE A 46 15.06 -16.00 -0.87
C ILE A 46 15.44 -15.25 -2.16
N ARG A 47 16.67 -15.39 -2.64
CA ARG A 47 17.15 -14.72 -3.87
C ARG A 47 16.35 -15.14 -5.10
N GLN A 48 16.09 -16.43 -5.27
CA GLN A 48 15.31 -16.95 -6.40
C GLN A 48 13.88 -16.40 -6.40
N LYS A 49 13.22 -16.37 -5.23
CA LYS A 49 11.86 -15.83 -5.10
C LYS A 49 11.84 -14.32 -5.29
N GLN A 50 12.77 -13.58 -4.67
CA GLN A 50 12.93 -12.14 -4.88
C GLN A 50 13.08 -11.82 -6.36
N GLN A 51 13.97 -12.51 -7.07
CA GLN A 51 14.20 -12.31 -8.51
C GLN A 51 12.91 -12.54 -9.32
N THR A 52 12.20 -13.64 -9.02
CA THR A 52 10.95 -14.01 -9.69
C THR A 52 9.87 -12.95 -9.47
N LEU A 53 9.69 -12.51 -8.23
CA LEU A 53 8.65 -11.57 -7.82
C LEU A 53 8.94 -10.14 -8.31
N SER A 54 10.21 -9.74 -8.38
CA SER A 54 10.62 -8.42 -8.89
C SER A 54 10.09 -8.17 -10.30
N SER A 55 10.14 -9.18 -11.16
CA SER A 55 9.62 -9.08 -12.54
C SER A 55 8.12 -8.76 -12.58
N LEU A 56 7.35 -9.27 -11.60
CA LEU A 56 5.93 -8.97 -11.48
C LEU A 56 5.68 -7.54 -11.01
N ALA A 57 6.42 -7.08 -9.99
CA ALA A 57 6.38 -5.70 -9.52
C ALA A 57 6.65 -4.70 -10.66
N TYR A 58 7.66 -4.97 -11.49
CA TYR A 58 8.01 -4.13 -12.65
C TYR A 58 6.89 -4.05 -13.68
N PHE A 59 6.30 -5.21 -13.97
CA PHE A 59 5.23 -5.31 -14.95
C PHE A 59 3.97 -4.58 -14.51
N ILE A 60 3.55 -4.77 -13.25
CA ILE A 60 2.36 -4.15 -12.68
C ILE A 60 2.57 -2.64 -12.50
N GLY A 61 3.69 -2.26 -11.87
CA GLY A 61 4.04 -0.87 -11.56
C GLY A 61 4.42 -0.02 -12.79
N LYS A 62 4.71 -0.67 -13.93
CA LYS A 62 5.27 -0.03 -15.13
C LYS A 62 6.54 0.76 -14.85
N ASP A 63 7.27 0.37 -13.82
CA ASP A 63 8.56 0.91 -13.45
C ASP A 63 9.58 -0.22 -13.43
N PHE A 64 10.28 -0.44 -14.54
CA PHE A 64 11.30 -1.47 -14.66
C PHE A 64 12.59 -1.13 -13.90
N ARG A 65 12.64 0.02 -13.21
CA ARG A 65 13.80 0.49 -12.46
C ARG A 65 13.54 0.58 -10.97
N ILE A 66 12.35 0.23 -10.50
CA ILE A 66 12.05 0.24 -9.06
C ILE A 66 12.92 -0.80 -8.34
N PRO A 67 13.69 -0.42 -7.31
CA PRO A 67 14.40 -1.39 -6.49
C PRO A 67 13.41 -2.29 -5.75
N VAL A 68 13.67 -3.60 -5.74
CA VAL A 68 12.92 -4.57 -4.94
C VAL A 68 13.92 -5.21 -3.97
N GLU A 69 13.96 -4.70 -2.75
CA GLU A 69 14.98 -5.01 -1.76
C GLU A 69 14.40 -5.81 -0.59
N LEU A 70 15.24 -6.63 0.04
CA LEU A 70 14.85 -7.29 1.29
C LEU A 70 14.61 -6.26 2.40
N ASN A 71 13.60 -6.52 3.21
CA ASN A 71 13.34 -5.83 4.46
C ASN A 71 13.96 -6.59 5.65
N GLU A 72 13.89 -5.98 6.85
CA GLU A 72 14.22 -6.72 8.06
C GLU A 72 13.27 -7.92 8.24
N PRO A 73 13.75 -9.08 8.75
CA PRO A 73 12.90 -10.27 8.92
C PRO A 73 11.72 -10.05 9.88
N GLY A 74 10.48 -10.17 9.40
CA GLY A 74 9.26 -9.83 10.14
C GLY A 74 8.86 -8.35 10.06
N GLY A 75 9.59 -7.57 9.26
CA GLY A 75 9.34 -6.17 8.98
C GLY A 75 8.32 -5.96 7.88
N GLY A 76 7.84 -7.02 7.22
CA GLY A 76 6.76 -6.93 6.26
C GLY A 76 7.14 -6.45 4.86
N TRP A 77 6.11 -6.31 4.03
CA TRP A 77 6.14 -5.80 2.67
C TRP A 77 5.65 -4.35 2.67
N TYR A 78 6.15 -3.52 1.76
CA TYR A 78 5.57 -2.22 1.46
C TYR A 78 6.30 -1.55 0.31
N TRP A 79 5.60 -0.66 -0.38
CA TRP A 79 6.18 0.34 -1.25
C TRP A 79 6.51 1.63 -0.47
N ASN A 80 7.79 2.00 -0.47
CA ASN A 80 8.25 3.27 0.05
C ASN A 80 8.10 4.35 -1.02
N PHE A 81 7.03 5.15 -0.94
CA PHE A 81 6.75 6.22 -1.90
C PHE A 81 7.84 7.29 -1.97
N LYS A 82 8.56 7.54 -0.87
CA LYS A 82 9.58 8.60 -0.80
C LYS A 82 10.82 8.24 -1.59
N ASP A 83 11.33 7.03 -1.38
CA ASP A 83 12.55 6.55 -2.02
C ASP A 83 12.24 5.76 -3.31
N ASN A 84 10.95 5.54 -3.59
CA ASN A 84 10.43 4.75 -4.69
C ASN A 84 11.09 3.36 -4.78
N GLU A 85 10.93 2.58 -3.72
CA GLU A 85 11.47 1.22 -3.60
C GLU A 85 10.41 0.29 -3.00
N ILE A 86 10.47 -0.99 -3.32
CA ILE A 86 9.63 -2.02 -2.72
C ILE A 86 10.49 -2.82 -1.73
N ARG A 87 9.98 -2.96 -0.50
CA ARG A 87 10.55 -3.78 0.55
C ARG A 87 9.77 -5.08 0.65
N ILE A 88 10.48 -6.21 0.73
CA ILE A 88 9.87 -7.55 0.81
C ILE A 88 10.37 -8.31 2.04
N ASP A 89 9.50 -9.01 2.75
CA ASP A 89 9.89 -9.74 3.96
C ASP A 89 10.58 -11.07 3.62
N PRO A 90 11.86 -11.26 4.00
CA PRO A 90 12.57 -12.50 3.75
C PRO A 90 11.99 -13.71 4.50
N LYS A 91 11.25 -13.53 5.61
CA LYS A 91 10.55 -14.65 6.28
C LYS A 91 9.37 -15.13 5.47
N ASP A 92 8.56 -14.22 4.95
CA ASP A 92 7.44 -14.61 4.10
C ASP A 92 7.89 -15.31 2.83
N LEU A 93 9.02 -14.87 2.25
CA LEU A 93 9.63 -15.57 1.13
C LEU A 93 9.90 -17.04 1.44
N LEU A 94 10.16 -17.44 2.69
CA LEU A 94 10.37 -18.84 3.06
C LEU A 94 9.07 -19.54 3.48
N GLU A 95 8.19 -18.83 4.18
CA GLU A 95 7.06 -19.42 4.89
C GLU A 95 5.75 -19.41 4.10
N LYS A 96 5.57 -18.44 3.19
CA LYS A 96 4.31 -18.22 2.49
C LYS A 96 4.27 -18.93 1.14
N PRO A 97 3.07 -19.38 0.71
CA PRO A 97 2.90 -19.95 -0.61
C PRO A 97 3.13 -18.89 -1.69
N MET A 98 3.64 -19.31 -2.85
CA MET A 98 3.98 -18.40 -3.96
C MET A 98 2.79 -17.55 -4.44
N ASP A 99 1.55 -18.03 -4.34
CA ASP A 99 0.38 -17.23 -4.73
C ASP A 99 0.09 -16.08 -3.77
N TYR A 100 0.38 -16.25 -2.47
CA TYR A 100 0.36 -15.14 -1.52
C TYR A 100 1.46 -14.11 -1.87
N LEU A 101 2.69 -14.59 -2.11
CA LEU A 101 3.81 -13.72 -2.48
C LEU A 101 3.54 -12.93 -3.76
N ARG A 102 2.89 -13.54 -4.76
CA ARG A 102 2.48 -12.89 -6.01
C ARG A 102 1.40 -11.85 -5.79
N PHE A 103 0.46 -12.11 -4.88
CA PHE A 103 -0.54 -11.12 -4.48
C PHE A 103 0.15 -9.91 -3.86
N VAL A 104 0.94 -10.09 -2.80
CA VAL A 104 1.56 -8.95 -2.08
C VAL A 104 2.50 -8.15 -3.00
N ILE A 105 3.38 -8.79 -3.78
CA ILE A 105 4.26 -8.01 -4.67
C ILE A 105 3.51 -7.25 -5.78
N SER A 106 2.36 -7.77 -6.21
CA SER A 106 1.54 -7.09 -7.22
C SER A 106 0.78 -5.90 -6.61
N HIS A 107 0.39 -6.01 -5.34
CA HIS A 107 -0.17 -4.91 -4.55
C HIS A 107 0.84 -3.76 -4.43
N GLU A 108 2.08 -4.05 -4.02
CA GLU A 108 3.14 -3.02 -3.97
C GLU A 108 3.45 -2.40 -5.34
N GLY A 109 3.45 -3.23 -6.39
CA GLY A 109 3.56 -2.76 -7.76
C GLY A 109 2.38 -1.87 -8.17
N GLY A 110 1.18 -2.16 -7.68
CA GLY A 110 -0.03 -1.39 -7.88
C GLY A 110 0.07 0.00 -7.23
N HIS A 111 0.55 0.08 -5.99
CA HIS A 111 0.78 1.36 -5.34
C HIS A 111 1.73 2.24 -6.15
N ARG A 112 2.86 1.69 -6.59
CA ARG A 112 3.74 2.39 -7.52
C ARG A 112 3.01 2.88 -8.77
N ARG A 113 2.08 2.07 -9.27
CA ARG A 113 1.34 2.36 -10.50
C ARG A 113 0.41 3.55 -10.35
N ILE A 114 -0.38 3.63 -9.27
CA ILE A 114 -1.52 4.57 -9.19
C ILE A 114 -1.52 5.51 -7.98
N SER A 115 -0.68 5.26 -6.98
CA SER A 115 -0.61 6.06 -5.77
C SER A 115 0.34 7.24 -5.95
N ARG A 116 -0.12 8.45 -5.66
CA ARG A 116 0.72 9.66 -5.63
C ARG A 116 0.38 10.44 -4.38
N THR A 117 1.40 10.85 -3.64
CA THR A 117 1.25 11.53 -2.34
C THR A 117 2.04 12.83 -2.27
N ASP A 118 2.80 13.18 -3.32
CA ASP A 118 3.70 14.35 -3.35
C ASP A 118 2.98 15.69 -3.14
N PHE A 119 1.69 15.74 -3.46
CA PHE A 119 0.85 16.92 -3.28
C PHE A 119 0.29 17.07 -1.86
N ILE A 120 0.44 16.06 -0.99
CA ILE A 120 -0.11 16.09 0.36
C ILE A 120 0.82 16.91 1.27
N PRO A 121 0.32 17.96 1.95
CA PRO A 121 1.14 18.73 2.87
C PRO A 121 1.71 17.85 3.99
N LEU A 122 3.00 18.00 4.28
CA LEU A 122 3.67 17.21 5.33
C LEU A 122 2.99 17.38 6.70
N GLU A 123 2.51 18.58 7.00
CA GLU A 123 1.78 18.88 8.24
C GLU A 123 0.48 18.07 8.36
N GLU A 124 -0.21 17.84 7.24
CA GLU A 124 -1.40 16.97 7.21
C GLU A 124 -1.02 15.51 7.36
N TRP A 125 -0.02 15.06 6.59
CA TRP A 125 0.45 13.68 6.64
C TRP A 125 0.91 13.25 8.04
N GLN A 126 1.48 14.20 8.81
CA GLN A 126 1.96 13.97 10.16
C GLN A 126 0.88 14.06 11.25
N GLN A 127 -0.36 14.45 10.92
CA GLN A 127 -1.44 14.40 11.90
C GLN A 127 -1.62 12.95 12.39
N PRO A 128 -1.75 12.72 13.72
CA PRO A 128 -1.89 11.37 14.27
C PRO A 128 -3.01 10.62 13.55
N GLY A 129 -2.82 9.37 13.14
CA GLY A 129 -3.87 8.58 12.47
C GLY A 129 -4.23 8.97 11.02
N PHE A 130 -3.78 10.12 10.49
CA PHE A 130 -4.11 10.54 9.11
C PHE A 130 -3.56 9.58 8.06
N SER A 131 -2.26 9.28 8.13
CA SER A 131 -1.60 8.34 7.22
C SER A 131 -2.17 6.92 7.33
N PHE A 132 -2.59 6.51 8.53
CA PHE A 132 -3.27 5.23 8.72
C PHE A 132 -4.65 5.21 8.03
N MET A 133 -5.44 6.26 8.18
CA MET A 133 -6.72 6.40 7.47
C MET A 133 -6.53 6.39 5.96
N MET A 134 -5.52 7.11 5.46
CA MET A 134 -5.20 7.14 4.03
C MET A 134 -4.88 5.73 3.52
N ASN A 135 -4.00 4.98 4.19
CA ASN A 135 -3.67 3.61 3.77
C ASN A 135 -4.89 2.67 3.84
N ALA A 136 -5.67 2.71 4.92
CA ALA A 136 -6.86 1.85 5.06
C ALA A 136 -7.92 2.03 3.95
N ILE A 137 -7.86 3.15 3.20
CA ILE A 137 -8.71 3.44 2.04
C ILE A 137 -7.94 3.24 0.72
N GLU A 138 -6.64 3.53 0.70
CA GLU A 138 -5.77 3.38 -0.46
C GLU A 138 -5.52 1.91 -0.82
N ASP A 139 -5.37 1.00 0.14
CA ASP A 139 -5.14 -0.42 -0.17
C ASP A 139 -6.35 -1.03 -0.90
N PRO A 140 -7.61 -0.78 -0.48
CA PRO A 140 -8.79 -1.06 -1.29
C PRO A 140 -8.77 -0.46 -2.71
N ARG A 141 -8.34 0.80 -2.85
CA ARG A 141 -8.25 1.51 -4.13
C ARG A 141 -7.26 0.84 -5.07
N ASP A 142 -6.09 0.50 -4.56
CA ASP A 142 -5.06 -0.24 -5.28
C ASP A 142 -5.55 -1.62 -5.68
N ASN A 143 -6.05 -2.39 -4.73
CA ASN A 143 -6.54 -3.74 -4.97
C ASN A 143 -7.63 -3.78 -6.04
N ASN A 144 -8.54 -2.81 -6.04
CA ASN A 144 -9.54 -2.67 -7.10
C ASN A 144 -8.89 -2.48 -8.48
N PHE A 145 -7.95 -1.54 -8.60
CA PHE A 145 -7.23 -1.30 -9.84
C PHE A 145 -6.48 -2.54 -10.34
N VAL A 146 -5.70 -3.19 -9.47
CA VAL A 146 -4.89 -4.35 -9.86
C VAL A 146 -5.79 -5.53 -10.22
N ALA A 147 -6.86 -5.78 -9.44
CA ALA A 147 -7.81 -6.85 -9.72
C ALA A 147 -8.58 -6.65 -11.02
N GLU A 148 -8.94 -5.41 -11.37
CA GLU A 148 -9.55 -5.09 -12.67
C GLU A 148 -8.56 -5.23 -13.82
N SER A 149 -7.33 -4.75 -13.62
CA SER A 149 -6.29 -4.71 -14.65
C SER A 149 -5.68 -6.07 -14.98
N TYR A 150 -5.69 -6.99 -14.01
CA TYR A 150 -4.97 -8.27 -14.05
C TYR A 150 -5.81 -9.41 -13.43
N PRO A 151 -6.55 -10.19 -14.24
CA PRO A 151 -7.47 -11.22 -13.73
C PRO A 151 -6.84 -12.25 -12.79
N LYS A 152 -5.57 -12.61 -13.00
CA LYS A 152 -4.87 -13.57 -12.14
C LYS A 152 -4.65 -13.04 -10.72
N PHE A 153 -4.46 -11.73 -10.58
CA PHE A 153 -4.37 -11.09 -9.28
C PHE A 153 -5.68 -11.21 -8.50
N ARG A 154 -6.83 -11.01 -9.15
CA ARG A 154 -8.15 -11.14 -8.51
C ARG A 154 -8.35 -12.53 -7.87
N GLU A 155 -7.91 -13.59 -8.55
CA GLU A 155 -7.93 -14.95 -8.01
C GLU A 155 -7.03 -15.08 -6.77
N GLN A 156 -5.81 -14.55 -6.84
CA GLN A 156 -4.82 -14.62 -5.76
C GLN A 156 -5.23 -13.77 -4.55
N MET A 157 -5.79 -12.57 -4.76
CA MET A 157 -6.36 -11.71 -3.74
C MET A 157 -7.51 -12.41 -3.01
N SER A 158 -8.40 -13.09 -3.74
CA SER A 158 -9.50 -13.83 -3.10
C SER A 158 -8.96 -14.92 -2.17
N LEU A 159 -7.94 -15.67 -2.60
CA LEU A 159 -7.29 -16.68 -1.78
C LEU A 159 -6.56 -16.06 -0.57
N ALA A 160 -5.85 -14.96 -0.77
CA ALA A 160 -5.14 -14.26 0.28
C ALA A 160 -6.12 -13.75 1.34
N TYR A 161 -7.18 -13.02 0.98
CA TYR A 161 -8.16 -12.53 1.96
C TYR A 161 -9.03 -13.64 2.58
N GLU A 162 -9.31 -14.74 1.87
CA GLU A 162 -10.00 -15.90 2.46
C GLU A 162 -9.14 -16.66 3.47
N GLN A 163 -7.83 -16.73 3.23
CA GLN A 163 -6.85 -17.34 4.15
C GLN A 163 -6.40 -16.37 5.26
N ASP A 164 -6.49 -15.06 5.02
CA ASP A 164 -5.92 -13.99 5.85
C ASP A 164 -7.01 -13.02 6.37
N LEU A 165 -8.20 -13.53 6.68
CA LEU A 165 -9.08 -12.95 7.73
C LEU A 165 -8.35 -12.83 9.10
N ASP A 166 -7.09 -13.26 9.15
CA ASP A 166 -6.08 -13.11 10.19
C ASP A 166 -5.33 -11.76 10.14
N PHE A 167 -5.50 -10.90 9.12
CA PHE A 167 -4.90 -9.53 9.10
C PHE A 167 -5.37 -8.70 10.30
N GLU A 168 -6.67 -8.73 10.58
CA GLU A 168 -7.21 -8.04 11.76
C GLU A 168 -6.72 -8.70 13.05
N ALA A 169 -6.56 -10.03 13.07
CA ALA A 169 -6.10 -10.77 14.25
C ALA A 169 -4.61 -10.53 14.55
N LYS A 170 -3.74 -10.48 13.54
CA LYS A 170 -2.31 -10.13 13.68
C LYS A 170 -2.12 -8.67 14.06
N ALA A 171 -2.91 -7.76 13.48
CA ALA A 171 -2.89 -6.35 13.86
C ALA A 171 -3.46 -6.14 15.28
N LYS A 172 -4.51 -6.88 15.66
CA LYS A 172 -5.05 -6.96 17.04
C LYS A 172 -3.97 -7.46 17.99
N GLU A 173 -3.29 -8.56 17.68
CA GLU A 173 -2.26 -9.15 18.53
C GLU A 173 -1.08 -8.20 18.73
N LYS A 174 -0.59 -7.54 17.66
CA LYS A 174 0.49 -6.54 17.76
C LYS A 174 0.07 -5.29 18.55
N ALA A 175 -1.18 -4.82 18.39
CA ALA A 175 -1.70 -3.68 19.15
C ALA A 175 -1.87 -4.04 20.64
N ASP A 176 -2.42 -5.22 20.94
CA ASP A 176 -2.58 -5.73 22.30
C ASP A 176 -1.24 -5.93 22.99
N GLN A 177 -0.23 -6.46 22.29
CA GLN A 177 1.13 -6.63 22.83
C GLN A 177 1.82 -5.31 23.18
N LYS A 178 1.57 -4.23 22.41
CA LYS A 178 2.26 -2.94 22.59
C LYS A 178 1.51 -1.94 23.46
N LEU A 179 0.17 -1.96 23.43
CA LEU A 179 -0.67 -0.96 24.08
C LEU A 179 -1.57 -1.55 25.16
N GLY A 180 -1.81 -2.86 25.14
CA GLY A 180 -2.80 -3.51 26.00
C GLY A 180 -4.25 -3.24 25.61
N TYR A 181 -4.50 -2.58 24.47
CA TYR A 181 -5.82 -2.34 23.89
C TYR A 181 -5.72 -1.88 22.42
N LYS A 182 -6.82 -2.00 21.67
CA LYS A 182 -6.92 -1.59 20.25
C LYS A 182 -7.37 -0.12 20.11
N PRO A 183 -6.57 0.79 19.51
CA PRO A 183 -7.01 2.17 19.28
C PRO A 183 -8.27 2.26 18.43
N ARG A 184 -9.19 3.18 18.78
CA ARG A 184 -10.49 3.32 18.11
C ARG A 184 -10.37 3.69 16.64
N PHE A 185 -9.47 4.60 16.28
CA PHE A 185 -9.25 4.97 14.88
C PHE A 185 -8.77 3.78 14.04
N MET A 186 -7.95 2.88 14.62
CA MET A 186 -7.55 1.65 13.95
C MET A 186 -8.72 0.71 13.72
N GLN A 187 -9.65 0.61 14.67
CA GLN A 187 -10.88 -0.17 14.51
C GLN A 187 -11.71 0.34 13.33
N ALA A 188 -11.87 1.65 13.18
CA ALA A 188 -12.57 2.24 12.02
C ALA A 188 -11.86 1.92 10.69
N GLY A 189 -10.52 2.05 10.62
CA GLY A 189 -9.79 1.74 9.39
C GLY A 189 -9.90 0.26 8.98
N PHE A 190 -9.79 -0.67 9.93
CA PHE A 190 -10.03 -2.09 9.64
C PHE A 190 -11.47 -2.37 9.21
N GLU A 191 -12.43 -1.63 9.77
CA GLU A 191 -13.82 -1.76 9.35
C GLU A 191 -13.99 -1.31 7.88
N TYR A 192 -13.32 -0.24 7.42
CA TYR A 192 -13.34 0.13 6.00
C TYR A 192 -12.83 -1.00 5.09
N ILE A 193 -11.69 -1.60 5.42
CA ILE A 193 -11.12 -2.73 4.66
C ILE A 193 -12.10 -3.91 4.65
N LYS A 194 -12.74 -4.21 5.79
CA LYS A 194 -13.75 -5.27 5.89
C LYS A 194 -14.97 -5.00 5.01
N GLN A 195 -15.47 -3.76 5.01
CA GLN A 195 -16.62 -3.38 4.19
C GLN A 195 -16.28 -3.41 2.69
N TRP A 196 -15.09 -2.95 2.29
CA TRP A 196 -14.60 -3.13 0.92
C TRP A 196 -14.56 -4.61 0.53
N PHE A 197 -14.00 -5.48 1.38
CA PHE A 197 -13.94 -6.91 1.06
C PHE A 197 -15.33 -7.53 0.89
N ARG A 198 -16.30 -7.16 1.74
CA ARG A 198 -17.72 -7.55 1.57
C ARG A 198 -18.29 -7.10 0.22
N GLU A 199 -18.05 -5.86 -0.15
CA GLU A 199 -18.47 -5.30 -1.44
C GLU A 199 -17.90 -6.11 -2.60
N THR A 200 -16.62 -6.52 -2.56
CA THR A 200 -16.03 -7.36 -3.61
C THR A 200 -16.69 -8.75 -3.74
N LYS A 201 -17.33 -9.23 -2.67
CA LYS A 201 -18.09 -10.49 -2.65
C LYS A 201 -19.57 -10.28 -2.99
N GLY A 202 -19.99 -9.06 -3.33
CA GLY A 202 -21.39 -8.71 -3.60
C GLY A 202 -22.28 -8.79 -2.36
N GLN A 203 -21.71 -8.62 -1.17
CA GLN A 203 -22.43 -8.61 0.09
C GLN A 203 -22.81 -7.18 0.48
N ASP A 204 -23.95 -7.04 1.17
CA ASP A 204 -24.37 -5.75 1.72
C ASP A 204 -23.41 -5.27 2.83
N PHE A 205 -23.33 -3.95 2.98
CA PHE A 205 -22.61 -3.34 4.10
C PHE A 205 -23.28 -3.71 5.41
N GLU A 206 -22.47 -4.18 6.36
CA GLU A 206 -22.91 -4.59 7.69
C GLU A 206 -21.80 -4.30 8.69
N ILE A 207 -21.99 -3.25 9.47
CA ILE A 207 -21.01 -2.81 10.46
C ILE A 207 -20.92 -3.83 11.59
N SER A 208 -19.69 -4.20 11.95
CA SER A 208 -19.40 -5.17 13.00
C SER A 208 -20.12 -4.83 14.32
N PRO A 209 -20.92 -5.75 14.89
CA PRO A 209 -21.75 -5.45 16.05
C PRO A 209 -20.96 -5.26 17.35
N ASP A 210 -19.74 -5.81 17.41
CA ASP A 210 -18.80 -5.74 18.54
C ASP A 210 -17.98 -4.44 18.59
N LEU A 211 -18.09 -3.56 17.57
CA LEU A 211 -17.43 -2.27 17.59
C LEU A 211 -17.99 -1.35 18.69
N PRO A 212 -17.14 -0.54 19.35
CA PRO A 212 -17.60 0.53 20.22
C PRO A 212 -18.53 1.50 19.49
N GLU A 213 -19.51 2.05 20.21
CA GLU A 213 -20.55 2.90 19.62
C GLU A 213 -19.96 4.12 18.90
N GLU A 214 -18.95 4.75 19.49
CA GLU A 214 -18.25 5.88 18.87
C GLU A 214 -17.57 5.51 17.55
N VAL A 215 -17.09 4.28 17.41
CA VAL A 215 -16.48 3.78 16.16
C VAL A 215 -17.57 3.55 15.12
N LYS A 216 -18.69 2.94 15.51
CA LYS A 216 -19.84 2.70 14.62
C LYS A 216 -20.36 4.01 14.03
N VAL A 217 -20.61 5.02 14.88
CA VAL A 217 -21.10 6.34 14.44
C VAL A 217 -20.17 6.96 13.40
N VAL A 218 -18.85 6.89 13.62
CA VAL A 218 -17.88 7.43 12.66
C VAL A 218 -17.87 6.62 11.37
N VAL A 219 -17.87 5.29 11.44
CA VAL A 219 -17.91 4.43 10.24
C VAL A 219 -19.20 4.70 9.45
N GLU A 220 -20.37 4.72 10.10
CA GLU A 220 -21.65 5.05 9.45
C GLU A 220 -21.63 6.40 8.75
N ALA A 221 -21.05 7.42 9.38
CA ALA A 221 -20.97 8.77 8.82
C ALA A 221 -20.03 8.89 7.62
N THR A 222 -19.07 7.97 7.46
CA THR A 222 -17.95 8.12 6.52
C THR A 222 -17.84 7.01 5.48
N LEU A 223 -18.50 5.87 5.70
CA LEU A 223 -18.34 4.67 4.86
C LEU A 223 -18.63 4.96 3.39
N GLN A 224 -19.66 5.76 3.10
CA GLN A 224 -20.00 6.13 1.72
C GLN A 224 -18.90 6.97 1.04
N SER A 225 -18.26 7.87 1.78
CA SER A 225 -17.16 8.70 1.27
C SER A 225 -15.88 7.90 1.12
N ALA A 226 -15.57 7.02 2.07
CA ALA A 226 -14.47 6.08 1.95
C ALA A 226 -14.67 5.18 0.70
N GLN A 227 -15.92 4.71 0.49
CA GLN A 227 -16.30 3.96 -0.70
C GLN A 227 -16.10 4.73 -1.99
N ASP A 228 -16.59 5.97 -2.06
CA ASP A 228 -16.37 6.81 -3.23
C ASP A 228 -14.86 6.92 -3.52
N SER A 229 -14.04 7.17 -2.49
CA SER A 229 -12.59 7.28 -2.61
C SER A 229 -11.92 6.02 -3.19
N TRP A 230 -12.20 4.82 -2.64
CA TRP A 230 -11.58 3.58 -3.16
C TRP A 230 -12.12 3.12 -4.52
N LEU A 231 -13.18 3.75 -5.01
CA LEU A 231 -13.69 3.58 -6.39
C LEU A 231 -13.12 4.63 -7.37
N ARG A 232 -12.35 5.62 -6.91
CA ARG A 232 -11.68 6.63 -7.76
C ARG A 232 -10.25 6.20 -8.10
N TYR A 233 -10.12 5.27 -9.04
CA TYR A 233 -8.84 4.90 -9.65
C TYR A 233 -8.93 4.97 -11.19
N PRO A 234 -7.81 5.21 -11.89
CA PRO A 234 -7.81 5.17 -13.35
C PRO A 234 -8.03 3.74 -13.83
N SER A 235 -8.68 3.57 -14.98
CA SER A 235 -8.59 2.30 -15.70
C SER A 235 -7.14 2.02 -16.13
N ARG A 236 -6.82 0.76 -16.44
CA ARG A 236 -5.50 0.39 -16.99
C ARG A 236 -5.10 1.24 -18.19
N GLN A 237 -6.04 1.51 -19.10
CA GLN A 237 -5.79 2.30 -20.31
C GLN A 237 -5.48 3.76 -19.98
N GLU A 238 -6.16 4.34 -18.99
CA GLU A 238 -5.90 5.71 -18.52
C GLU A 238 -4.54 5.81 -17.83
N ALA A 239 -4.21 4.84 -16.97
CA ALA A 239 -2.91 4.76 -16.32
C ALA A 239 -1.77 4.56 -17.33
N ASP A 240 -1.96 3.76 -18.39
CA ASP A 240 -0.98 3.57 -19.47
C ASP A 240 -0.80 4.84 -20.31
N LYS A 241 -1.82 5.70 -20.37
CA LYS A 241 -1.83 6.89 -21.22
C LYS A 241 -1.20 8.12 -20.58
N SER A 242 -1.39 8.35 -19.28
CA SER A 242 -1.04 9.65 -18.68
C SER A 242 -0.75 9.58 -17.18
N GLU A 243 0.46 10.03 -16.83
CA GLU A 243 0.86 10.30 -15.45
C GLU A 243 0.00 11.41 -14.80
N GLU A 244 -0.41 12.42 -15.58
CA GLU A 244 -1.30 13.48 -15.09
C GLU A 244 -2.68 12.94 -14.71
N LEU A 245 -3.20 11.94 -15.42
CA LEU A 245 -4.45 11.29 -15.02
C LEU A 245 -4.29 10.52 -13.72
N ILE A 246 -3.18 9.78 -13.55
CA ILE A 246 -2.87 9.09 -12.30
C ILE A 246 -2.87 10.08 -11.13
N ILE A 247 -2.18 11.21 -11.28
CA ILE A 247 -2.15 12.28 -10.27
C ILE A 247 -3.56 12.79 -9.98
N LYS A 248 -4.39 13.08 -10.99
CA LYS A 248 -5.75 13.58 -10.79
C LYS A 248 -6.64 12.61 -10.00
N TYR A 249 -6.54 11.30 -10.26
CA TYR A 249 -7.28 10.30 -9.48
C TYR A 249 -6.78 10.24 -8.02
N ALA A 250 -5.47 10.29 -7.81
CA ALA A 250 -4.89 10.31 -6.47
C ALA A 250 -5.29 11.58 -5.70
N GLU A 251 -5.25 12.75 -6.34
CA GLU A 251 -5.71 14.03 -5.76
C GLU A 251 -7.20 13.98 -5.39
N LEU A 252 -8.04 13.41 -6.25
CA LEU A 252 -9.47 13.28 -5.99
C LEU A 252 -9.74 12.36 -4.78
N SER A 253 -9.09 11.20 -4.72
CA SER A 253 -9.19 10.28 -3.58
C SER A 253 -8.73 10.95 -2.29
N TYR A 254 -7.59 11.67 -2.32
CA TYR A 254 -7.11 12.45 -1.19
C TYR A 254 -8.09 13.55 -0.76
N GLN A 255 -8.70 14.29 -1.70
CA GLN A 255 -9.68 15.33 -1.38
C GLN A 255 -10.91 14.74 -0.67
N ILE A 256 -11.43 13.60 -1.15
CA ILE A 256 -12.53 12.90 -0.49
C ILE A 256 -12.12 12.49 0.94
N ASN A 257 -10.93 11.87 1.08
CA ASN A 257 -10.43 11.42 2.37
C ASN A 257 -10.23 12.59 3.34
N ARG A 258 -9.60 13.69 2.90
CA ARG A 258 -9.31 14.87 3.71
C ARG A 258 -10.57 15.65 4.10
N ASP A 259 -11.50 15.81 3.16
CA ASP A 259 -12.63 16.73 3.34
C ASP A 259 -13.87 16.05 3.91
N GLN A 260 -14.03 14.74 3.69
CA GLN A 260 -15.26 14.01 4.06
C GLN A 260 -15.02 12.93 5.12
N VAL A 261 -13.89 12.23 5.07
CA VAL A 261 -13.60 11.14 6.03
C VAL A 261 -12.86 11.66 7.26
N TRP A 262 -11.76 12.36 7.04
CA TRP A 262 -10.85 12.83 8.09
C TRP A 262 -11.50 13.65 9.20
N PRO A 263 -12.44 14.59 8.93
CA PRO A 263 -13.06 15.40 9.98
C PRO A 263 -13.80 14.58 11.04
N GLU A 264 -14.38 13.44 10.64
CA GLU A 264 -15.05 12.50 11.54
C GLU A 264 -14.07 11.48 12.10
N PHE A 265 -13.21 10.91 11.26
CA PHE A 265 -12.24 9.89 11.65
C PHE A 265 -11.32 10.35 12.78
N LYS A 266 -10.83 11.60 12.72
CA LYS A 266 -9.94 12.16 13.74
C LYS A 266 -10.57 12.27 15.13
N LYS A 267 -11.90 12.20 15.26
CA LYS A 267 -12.60 12.18 16.55
C LYS A 267 -12.33 10.90 17.35
N LEU A 268 -11.86 9.84 16.68
CA LEU A 268 -11.49 8.57 17.31
C LEU A 268 -10.07 8.57 17.90
N ILE A 269 -9.34 9.68 17.76
CA ILE A 269 -7.98 9.84 18.28
C ILE A 269 -8.08 10.46 19.68
N ASP A 270 -7.60 9.73 20.68
CA ASP A 270 -7.54 10.19 22.07
C ASP A 270 -6.37 11.18 22.26
N ASP A 271 -6.57 12.22 23.08
CA ASP A 271 -5.54 13.20 23.43
C ASP A 271 -4.33 12.56 24.15
N ARG A 272 -4.49 11.33 24.66
CA ARG A 272 -3.40 10.52 25.23
C ARG A 272 -2.43 9.95 24.19
N TYR A 273 -2.62 10.21 22.89
CA TYR A 273 -1.71 9.78 21.82
C TYR A 273 -0.90 10.95 21.22
N PRO A 274 0.05 11.57 21.96
CA PRO A 274 1.07 12.35 21.30
C PRO A 274 2.06 11.36 20.67
N ILE A 275 2.50 11.64 19.44
CA ILE A 275 3.72 11.11 18.77
C ILE A 275 3.48 10.08 17.64
N SER A 276 3.90 10.52 16.45
CA SER A 276 4.24 9.82 15.20
C SER A 276 3.96 8.30 15.11
N TRP A 277 2.79 7.95 14.59
CA TRP A 277 2.48 6.60 14.09
C TRP A 277 3.03 6.31 12.68
N THR A 278 3.93 7.16 12.17
CA THR A 278 4.62 6.96 10.87
C THR A 278 5.40 5.64 10.78
N HIS A 279 5.67 4.97 11.91
CA HIS A 279 6.39 3.68 11.96
C HIS A 279 5.52 2.43 12.13
N PHE A 280 4.21 2.55 12.37
CA PHE A 280 3.36 1.36 12.49
C PHE A 280 2.81 0.90 11.13
N LEU A 281 2.76 1.81 10.17
CA LEU A 281 2.29 1.60 8.80
C LEU A 281 3.18 0.68 7.95
N PHE A 282 4.37 0.32 8.44
CA PHE A 282 5.33 -0.51 7.73
C PHE A 282 5.49 -1.90 8.36
N LEU A 283 4.60 -2.33 9.26
CA LEU A 283 4.74 -3.59 10.00
C LEU A 283 3.52 -4.52 9.88
N THR A 284 2.58 -4.24 8.97
CA THR A 284 1.31 -4.98 8.86
C THR A 284 1.04 -5.59 7.50
N GLU A 285 1.96 -5.53 6.55
CA GLU A 285 1.90 -6.26 5.27
C GLU A 285 2.98 -7.33 5.22
#